data_AF-A0A089NPL4-F1
#
_entry.id   AF-A0A089NPL4-F1
#
_cell.length_a   1.000
_cell.length_b   1.000
_cell.length_c   1.000
_cell.angle_alpha   90.00
_cell.angle_beta   90.00
_cell.angle_gamma   90.00
#
_symmetry.space_group_name_H-M   'P 1'
#
loop_
_entity.id
_entity.type
_entity.pdbx_description
1 polymer ?
#
loop_
_entity_poly.entity_id
_entity_poly.type
_entity_poly.pdbx_seq_one_letter_code
_entity_poly.pdbx_strand_id
1 'polypeptide(L)'
;MPSMVEPVRDLLSGLPVQSATTILRLHRDGAHWRLEDASGAVHGPFDAVAITVPAPQVMTLLAASGVTLPDIARASYAPCWSLMIAAHTSPPEVLIEPGAGPIGLIACDSSKPGRPPGIRLTVHATPDWSRRHLEAPRETIVAELVRATRDCLGSELRPSHMEAHRWRYAQVENALQVPCLYDPACRLGAAGDWCLGARIEAAYDSGLALADAILNDLGHPA
;
A
#
# COMPACT_ATOMS: atom_id res chain seq x y z
N MET A 1 -18.04 -0.91 -9.53
CA MET A 1 -17.30 0.11 -8.76
C MET A 1 -16.49 0.95 -9.74
N PRO A 2 -16.37 2.27 -9.48
CA PRO A 2 -15.37 3.10 -10.14
C PRO A 2 -13.96 2.53 -9.92
N SER A 3 -12.94 3.15 -10.53
CA SER A 3 -11.55 2.73 -10.29
C SER A 3 -11.24 2.68 -8.79
N MET A 4 -10.45 1.72 -8.30
CA MET A 4 -10.05 1.66 -6.89
C MET A 4 -9.33 2.93 -6.40
N VAL A 5 -8.86 3.76 -7.33
CA VAL A 5 -8.18 5.04 -7.07
C VAL A 5 -9.17 6.21 -6.90
N GLU A 6 -10.39 6.08 -7.39
CA GLU A 6 -11.38 7.17 -7.44
C GLU A 6 -11.80 7.66 -6.05
N PRO A 7 -12.16 6.79 -5.09
CA PRO A 7 -12.48 7.23 -3.73
C PRO A 7 -11.34 8.01 -3.06
N VAL A 8 -10.09 7.63 -3.33
CA VAL A 8 -8.90 8.33 -2.80
C VAL A 8 -8.75 9.70 -3.45
N ARG A 9 -8.99 9.83 -4.76
CA ARG A 9 -8.95 11.13 -5.45
C ARG A 9 -10.01 12.09 -4.93
N ASP A 10 -11.21 11.57 -4.67
CA ASP A 10 -12.30 12.37 -4.12
C ASP A 10 -11.95 12.87 -2.71
N LEU A 11 -11.38 12.02 -1.85
CA LEU A 11 -10.90 12.40 -0.51
C LEU A 11 -9.78 13.44 -0.52
N LEU A 12 -8.93 13.43 -1.55
CA LEU A 12 -7.84 14.40 -1.71
C LEU A 12 -8.27 15.70 -2.39
N SER A 13 -9.48 15.77 -2.93
CA SER A 13 -9.98 16.94 -3.65
C SER A 13 -10.02 18.18 -2.74
N GLY A 14 -9.40 19.27 -3.20
CA GLY A 14 -9.32 20.52 -2.45
C GLY A 14 -8.23 20.56 -1.37
N LEU A 15 -7.49 19.47 -1.13
CA LEU A 15 -6.35 19.46 -0.21
C LEU A 15 -5.04 19.82 -0.92
N PRO A 16 -4.13 20.55 -0.26
CA PRO A 16 -2.78 20.77 -0.79
C PRO A 16 -2.00 19.45 -0.77
N VAL A 17 -1.73 18.89 -1.95
CA VAL A 17 -0.97 17.64 -2.11
C VAL A 17 0.30 17.91 -2.90
N GLN A 18 1.44 17.48 -2.36
CA GLN A 18 2.73 17.48 -3.05
C GLN A 18 3.17 16.04 -3.35
N SER A 19 3.17 15.68 -4.62
CA SER A 19 3.67 14.38 -5.10
C SER A 19 5.15 14.46 -5.47
N ALA A 20 5.81 13.29 -5.58
CA ALA A 20 7.25 13.20 -5.85
C ALA A 20 8.15 13.87 -4.77
N THR A 21 7.61 14.01 -3.56
CA THR A 21 8.30 14.58 -2.39
C THR A 21 8.48 13.48 -1.34
N THR A 22 9.60 12.77 -1.39
CA THR A 22 9.92 11.75 -0.39
C THR A 22 10.52 12.40 0.85
N ILE A 23 9.81 12.37 1.98
CA ILE A 23 10.32 12.86 3.26
C ILE A 23 11.32 11.86 3.85
N LEU A 24 12.52 12.34 4.18
CA LEU A 24 13.60 11.53 4.74
C LEU A 24 13.85 11.80 6.22
N ARG A 25 13.55 13.02 6.70
CA ARG A 25 13.76 13.41 8.10
C ARG A 25 12.68 14.35 8.62
N LEU A 26 12.44 14.25 9.92
CA LEU A 26 11.61 15.15 10.72
C LEU A 26 12.53 15.90 11.69
N HIS A 27 12.38 17.23 11.72
CA HIS A 27 13.12 18.11 12.62
C HIS A 27 12.15 18.79 13.56
N ARG A 28 12.46 18.77 14.86
CA ARG A 28 11.68 19.51 15.86
C ARG A 28 12.33 20.86 16.11
N ASP A 29 11.61 21.93 15.80
CA ASP A 29 12.01 23.33 15.97
C ASP A 29 11.07 23.99 17.00
N GLY A 30 11.43 23.85 18.28
CA GLY A 30 10.59 24.27 19.40
C GLY A 30 9.24 23.54 19.40
N ALA A 31 8.14 24.29 19.24
CA ALA A 31 6.79 23.74 19.20
C ALA A 31 6.42 23.10 17.85
N HIS A 32 7.13 23.42 16.77
CA HIS A 32 6.75 23.06 15.41
C HIS A 32 7.66 22.01 14.78
N TRP A 33 7.12 21.31 13.79
CA TRP A 33 7.82 20.35 12.95
C TRP A 33 8.25 20.97 11.62
N ARG A 34 9.42 20.53 11.15
CA ARG A 34 9.90 20.76 9.78
C ARG A 34 10.26 19.42 9.15
N LEU A 35 9.94 19.23 7.88
CA LEU A 35 10.15 17.98 7.16
C LEU A 35 11.19 18.21 6.08
N GLU A 36 12.25 17.41 6.06
CA GLU A 36 13.29 17.46 5.03
C GLU A 36 13.04 16.34 4.02
N ASP A 37 12.94 16.71 2.74
CA ASP A 37 12.76 15.77 1.64
C ASP A 37 14.08 15.28 1.03
N ALA A 38 13.99 14.33 0.11
CA ALA A 38 15.13 13.73 -0.57
C ALA A 38 15.94 14.69 -1.45
N SER A 39 15.41 15.87 -1.78
CA SER A 39 16.15 16.94 -2.46
C SER A 39 16.87 17.88 -1.49
N GLY A 40 16.64 17.73 -0.18
CA GLY A 40 17.13 18.61 0.87
C GLY A 40 16.23 19.83 1.11
N ALA A 41 15.07 19.93 0.45
CA ALA A 41 14.13 21.01 0.71
C ALA A 41 13.40 20.78 2.05
N VAL A 42 13.08 21.88 2.73
CA VAL A 42 12.47 21.87 4.07
C VAL A 42 11.06 22.44 3.99
N HIS A 43 10.10 21.68 4.52
CA HIS A 43 8.68 22.00 4.51
C HIS A 43 8.19 22.29 5.94
N GLY A 44 7.28 23.25 6.10
CA GLY A 44 6.71 23.66 7.38
C GLY A 44 6.85 25.16 7.64
N PRO A 45 6.62 25.63 8.88
CA PRO A 45 6.36 24.85 10.09
C PRO A 45 5.00 24.13 10.09
N PHE A 46 4.92 23.01 10.82
CA PHE A 46 3.67 22.29 11.11
C PHE A 46 3.48 22.07 12.61
N ASP A 47 2.25 22.13 13.11
CA ASP A 47 1.96 21.91 14.53
C ASP A 47 1.93 20.44 14.93
N ALA A 48 1.61 19.56 13.98
CA ALA A 48 1.53 18.12 14.16
C ALA A 48 1.96 17.39 12.89
N VAL A 49 2.38 16.13 13.02
CA VAL A 49 2.76 15.27 11.88
C VAL A 49 2.05 13.92 11.99
N ALA A 50 1.36 13.53 10.92
CA ALA A 50 0.75 12.22 10.74
C ALA A 50 1.51 11.41 9.69
N ILE A 51 2.08 10.27 10.08
CA ILE A 51 2.82 9.38 9.18
C ILE A 51 1.92 8.21 8.77
N THR A 52 1.67 8.04 7.48
CA THR A 52 0.71 7.03 6.96
C THR A 52 1.33 6.00 6.00
N VAL A 53 2.67 5.90 5.98
CA VAL A 53 3.39 4.89 5.18
C VAL A 53 3.45 3.53 5.91
N PRO A 54 3.74 2.42 5.20
CA PRO A 54 4.01 1.12 5.80
C PRO A 54 5.00 1.15 6.98
N ALA A 55 4.75 0.31 7.99
CA ALA A 55 5.51 0.31 9.25
C ALA A 55 7.05 0.28 9.10
N PRO A 56 7.67 -0.54 8.21
CA PRO A 56 9.11 -0.50 7.99
C PRO A 56 9.64 0.85 7.48
N GLN A 57 8.83 1.58 6.72
CA GLN A 57 9.17 2.92 6.22
C GLN A 57 9.01 3.97 7.33
N VAL A 58 7.99 3.84 8.18
CA VAL A 58 7.86 4.67 9.40
C VAL A 58 9.10 4.53 10.28
N MET A 59 9.52 3.28 10.56
CA MET A 59 10.71 3.02 11.37
C MET A 59 11.98 3.67 10.79
N THR A 60 12.15 3.60 9.47
CA THR A 60 13.30 4.21 8.78
C THR A 60 13.29 5.73 8.93
N LEU A 61 12.14 6.37 8.71
CA LEU A 61 11.96 7.81 8.87
C LEU A 61 12.22 8.25 10.32
N LEU A 62 11.65 7.56 11.30
CA LEU A 62 11.81 7.87 12.72
C LEU A 62 13.27 7.72 13.17
N ALA A 63 13.94 6.63 12.78
CA ALA A 63 15.35 6.40 13.08
C ALA A 63 16.25 7.51 12.48
N ALA A 64 16.00 7.91 11.23
CA ALA A 64 16.72 9.00 10.58
C ALA A 64 16.47 10.38 11.22
N SER A 65 15.38 10.51 11.97
CA SER A 65 14.94 11.74 12.65
C SER A 65 15.32 11.77 14.14
N GLY A 66 15.84 10.67 14.70
CA GLY A 66 16.11 10.56 16.13
C GLY A 66 14.84 10.59 17.00
N VAL A 67 13.68 10.24 16.44
CA VAL A 67 12.40 10.18 17.14
C VAL A 67 11.96 8.73 17.28
N THR A 68 11.14 8.42 18.27
CA THR A 68 10.63 7.05 18.49
C THR A 68 9.11 7.06 18.66
N LEU A 69 8.48 6.01 18.15
CA LEU A 69 7.12 5.62 18.48
C LEU A 69 7.17 4.13 18.85
N PRO A 70 6.45 3.70 19.91
CA PRO A 70 6.56 2.34 20.41
C PRO A 70 5.95 1.33 19.43
N ASP A 71 6.37 0.07 19.57
CA ASP A 71 5.68 -1.11 19.02
C ASP A 71 5.56 -1.26 17.50
N ILE A 72 6.03 -0.30 16.69
CA ILE A 72 5.92 -0.38 15.21
C ILE A 72 6.50 -1.68 14.64
N ALA A 73 7.61 -2.16 15.20
CA ALA A 73 8.30 -3.36 14.75
C ALA A 73 7.49 -4.67 14.91
N ARG A 74 6.39 -4.66 15.69
CA ARG A 74 5.48 -5.80 15.79
C ARG A 74 4.67 -6.00 14.50
N ALA A 75 4.48 -4.95 13.69
CA ALA A 75 3.74 -5.06 12.45
C ALA A 75 4.55 -5.80 11.36
N SER A 76 3.91 -6.75 10.68
CA SER A 76 4.54 -7.52 9.60
C SER A 76 3.66 -7.64 8.38
N TYR A 77 4.27 -7.93 7.23
CA TYR A 77 3.60 -7.99 5.93
C TYR A 77 4.00 -9.22 5.13
N ALA A 78 3.02 -9.76 4.41
CA ALA A 78 3.22 -10.63 3.29
C ALA A 78 3.55 -9.78 2.04
N PRO A 79 4.61 -10.14 1.28
CA PRO A 79 4.83 -9.55 -0.03
C PRO A 79 3.92 -10.20 -1.08
N CYS A 80 3.69 -9.49 -2.18
CA CYS A 80 2.94 -9.99 -3.33
C CYS A 80 3.63 -9.57 -4.62
N TRP A 81 3.93 -10.55 -5.48
CA TRP A 81 4.08 -10.27 -6.91
C TRP A 81 2.71 -10.26 -7.56
N SER A 82 2.42 -9.21 -8.33
CA SER A 82 1.22 -9.08 -9.14
C SER A 82 1.62 -9.07 -10.61
N LEU A 83 0.89 -9.78 -11.46
CA LEU A 83 1.07 -9.78 -12.91
C LEU A 83 -0.20 -9.23 -13.58
N MET A 84 -0.04 -8.19 -14.38
CA MET A 84 -1.08 -7.60 -15.21
C MET A 84 -0.92 -8.13 -16.63
N ILE A 85 -2.01 -8.61 -17.23
CA ILE A 85 -2.01 -9.20 -18.56
C ILE A 85 -3.11 -8.53 -19.40
N ALA A 86 -2.76 -8.03 -20.57
CA ALA A 86 -3.74 -7.81 -21.63
C ALA A 86 -3.74 -9.03 -22.55
N ALA A 87 -4.91 -9.59 -22.86
CA ALA A 87 -5.04 -10.82 -23.64
C ALA A 87 -6.10 -10.70 -24.74
N HIS A 88 -6.05 -11.63 -25.69
CA HIS A 88 -7.07 -11.77 -26.73
C HIS A 88 -8.18 -12.76 -26.36
N THR A 89 -7.88 -13.69 -25.45
CA THR A 89 -8.81 -14.73 -24.99
C THR A 89 -9.32 -14.41 -23.59
N SER A 90 -10.65 -14.53 -23.39
CA SER A 90 -11.26 -14.36 -22.08
C SER A 90 -11.08 -15.62 -21.23
N PRO A 91 -10.79 -15.51 -19.92
CA PRO A 91 -10.89 -16.64 -19.01
C PRO A 91 -12.35 -17.12 -18.92
N PRO A 92 -12.57 -18.37 -18.48
CA PRO A 92 -13.91 -18.94 -18.33
C PRO A 92 -14.69 -18.28 -17.18
N GLU A 93 -13.98 -17.78 -16.16
CA GLU A 93 -14.55 -17.19 -14.95
C GLU A 93 -13.99 -15.80 -14.69
N VAL A 94 -14.77 -15.00 -13.95
CA VAL A 94 -14.39 -13.62 -13.58
C VAL A 94 -13.35 -13.59 -12.47
N LEU A 95 -13.35 -14.59 -11.59
CA LEU A 95 -12.45 -14.70 -10.45
C LEU A 95 -12.09 -16.17 -10.25
N ILE A 96 -10.79 -16.48 -10.18
CA ILE A 96 -10.30 -17.85 -10.03
C ILE A 96 -9.29 -17.90 -8.89
N GLU A 97 -9.48 -18.84 -7.97
CA GLU A 97 -8.59 -19.12 -6.84
C GLU A 97 -8.11 -20.58 -6.94
N PRO A 98 -6.93 -20.84 -7.53
CA PRO A 98 -6.48 -22.20 -7.84
C PRO A 98 -6.27 -23.11 -6.62
N GLY A 99 -6.21 -22.55 -5.40
CA GLY A 99 -6.05 -23.28 -4.14
C GLY A 99 -4.66 -23.87 -3.88
N ALA A 100 -3.79 -23.96 -4.89
CA ALA A 100 -2.43 -24.45 -4.77
C ALA A 100 -1.47 -23.82 -5.78
N GLY A 101 -0.17 -23.83 -5.44
CA GLY A 101 0.88 -23.38 -6.34
C GLY A 101 1.23 -21.89 -6.23
N PRO A 102 1.82 -21.29 -7.27
CA PRO A 102 2.32 -19.93 -7.22
C PRO A 102 1.22 -18.87 -7.35
N ILE A 103 0.06 -19.20 -7.92
CA ILE A 103 -1.04 -18.27 -8.13
C ILE A 103 -2.04 -18.37 -6.98
N GLY A 104 -2.29 -17.24 -6.30
CA GLY A 104 -3.33 -17.13 -5.28
C GLY A 104 -4.66 -16.68 -5.87
N LEU A 105 -4.63 -15.77 -6.84
CA LEU A 105 -5.84 -15.17 -7.42
C LEU A 105 -5.62 -14.80 -8.90
N ILE A 106 -6.62 -15.02 -9.73
CA ILE A 106 -6.75 -14.45 -11.07
C ILE A 106 -8.07 -13.69 -11.12
N ALA A 107 -8.02 -12.40 -11.40
CA ALA A 107 -9.19 -11.54 -11.54
C ALA A 107 -9.32 -11.03 -12.98
N CYS A 108 -10.47 -11.24 -13.61
CA CYS A 108 -10.81 -10.65 -14.90
C CYS A 108 -11.26 -9.20 -14.70
N ASP A 109 -10.31 -8.27 -14.77
CA ASP A 109 -10.54 -6.85 -14.57
C ASP A 109 -11.53 -6.26 -15.58
N SER A 110 -11.60 -6.80 -16.79
CA SER A 110 -12.52 -6.36 -17.84
C SER A 110 -13.99 -6.54 -17.48
N SER A 111 -14.32 -7.41 -16.54
CA SER A 111 -15.68 -7.58 -16.03
C SER A 111 -16.13 -6.45 -15.09
N LYS A 112 -15.19 -5.64 -14.59
CA LYS A 112 -15.48 -4.59 -13.61
C LYS A 112 -16.21 -3.42 -14.30
N PRO A 113 -17.19 -2.78 -13.63
CA PRO A 113 -17.93 -1.66 -14.21
C PRO A 113 -17.03 -0.51 -14.67
N GLY A 114 -17.36 0.11 -15.80
CA GLY A 114 -16.64 1.28 -16.34
C GLY A 114 -15.29 0.98 -17.02
N ARG A 115 -14.97 -0.30 -17.28
CA ARG A 115 -13.71 -0.67 -17.96
C ARG A 115 -13.85 -0.59 -19.49
N PRO A 116 -12.80 -0.12 -20.19
CA PRO A 116 -12.80 -0.10 -21.65
C PRO A 116 -12.77 -1.52 -22.24
N PRO A 117 -13.19 -1.72 -23.51
CA PRO A 117 -13.11 -3.01 -24.17
C PRO A 117 -11.71 -3.66 -24.14
N GLY A 118 -11.68 -4.99 -24.34
CA GLY A 118 -10.48 -5.83 -24.31
C GLY A 118 -10.40 -6.68 -23.04
N ILE A 119 -9.60 -7.76 -23.06
CA ILE A 119 -9.42 -8.65 -21.90
C ILE A 119 -8.19 -8.21 -21.09
N ARG A 120 -8.40 -8.01 -19.79
CA ARG A 120 -7.38 -7.63 -18.82
C ARG A 120 -7.51 -8.52 -17.60
N LEU A 121 -6.40 -9.13 -17.21
CA LEU A 121 -6.31 -9.99 -16.04
C LEU A 121 -5.32 -9.36 -15.05
N THR A 122 -5.68 -9.38 -13.78
CA THR A 122 -4.73 -9.19 -12.70
C THR A 122 -4.55 -10.53 -11.98
N VAL A 123 -3.30 -10.96 -11.87
CA VAL A 123 -2.90 -12.23 -11.27
C VAL A 123 -2.07 -11.90 -10.03
N HIS A 124 -2.49 -12.37 -8.86
CA HIS A 124 -1.71 -12.26 -7.64
C HIS A 124 -1.04 -13.59 -7.32
N ALA A 125 0.27 -13.54 -7.10
CA ALA A 125 1.00 -14.69 -6.61
C ALA A 125 0.70 -14.91 -5.11
N THR A 126 0.87 -16.15 -4.64
CA THR A 126 0.73 -16.46 -3.21
C THR A 126 1.82 -15.77 -2.39
N PRO A 127 1.57 -15.47 -1.10
CA PRO A 127 2.58 -14.91 -0.19
C PRO A 127 3.87 -15.74 -0.16
N ASP A 128 3.77 -17.06 -0.05
CA ASP A 128 4.94 -17.95 0.07
C ASP A 128 5.76 -18.02 -1.21
N TRP A 129 5.12 -17.98 -2.37
CA TRP A 129 5.85 -17.88 -3.63
C TRP A 129 6.50 -16.51 -3.76
N SER A 130 5.79 -15.45 -3.40
CA SER A 130 6.29 -14.07 -3.47
C SER A 130 7.49 -13.83 -2.55
N ARG A 131 7.51 -14.41 -1.35
CA ARG A 131 8.66 -14.36 -0.44
C ARG A 131 9.90 -15.00 -1.05
N ARG A 132 9.75 -16.20 -1.64
CA ARG A 132 10.86 -16.95 -2.25
C ARG A 132 11.46 -16.24 -3.47
N HIS A 133 10.66 -15.44 -4.17
CA HIS A 133 11.07 -14.73 -5.38
C HIS A 133 11.11 -13.21 -5.18
N LEU A 134 11.21 -12.74 -3.93
CA LEU A 134 11.07 -11.31 -3.62
C LEU A 134 12.06 -10.46 -4.41
N GLU A 135 13.32 -10.89 -4.51
CA GLU A 135 14.39 -10.16 -5.22
C GLU A 135 14.65 -10.67 -6.65
N ALA A 136 13.79 -11.55 -7.17
CA ALA A 136 13.98 -12.07 -8.52
C ALA A 136 13.78 -10.97 -9.59
N PRO A 137 14.50 -11.05 -10.73
CA PRO A 137 14.30 -10.13 -11.85
C PRO A 137 12.87 -10.17 -12.36
N ARG A 138 12.34 -9.00 -12.76
CA ARG A 138 10.93 -8.85 -13.17
C ARG A 138 10.61 -9.74 -14.38
N GLU A 139 11.55 -9.89 -15.30
CA GLU A 139 11.43 -10.69 -16.52
C GLU A 139 11.22 -12.16 -16.18
N THR A 140 11.97 -12.68 -15.20
CA THR A 140 11.81 -14.05 -14.68
C THR A 140 10.43 -14.24 -14.07
N ILE A 141 9.99 -13.29 -13.23
CA ILE A 141 8.67 -13.33 -12.59
C ILE A 141 7.54 -13.34 -13.63
N VAL A 142 7.63 -12.48 -14.66
CA VAL A 142 6.63 -12.44 -15.74
C VAL A 142 6.55 -13.81 -16.42
N ALA A 143 7.69 -14.39 -16.82
CA ALA A 143 7.69 -15.69 -17.49
C ALA A 143 7.08 -16.81 -16.62
N GLU A 144 7.43 -16.86 -15.33
CA GLU A 144 6.93 -17.88 -14.41
C GLU A 144 5.43 -17.73 -14.13
N LEU A 145 4.97 -16.51 -13.85
CA LEU A 145 3.56 -16.26 -13.55
C LEU A 145 2.66 -16.41 -14.78
N VAL A 146 3.13 -16.06 -15.99
CA VAL A 146 2.39 -16.32 -17.23
C VAL A 146 2.21 -17.82 -17.46
N ARG A 147 3.28 -18.60 -17.26
CA ARG A 147 3.20 -20.07 -17.37
C ARG A 147 2.20 -20.62 -16.36
N ALA A 148 2.32 -20.25 -15.09
CA ALA A 148 1.40 -20.73 -14.07
C ALA A 148 -0.05 -20.29 -14.31
N THR A 149 -0.27 -19.08 -14.82
CA THR A 149 -1.61 -18.61 -15.19
C THR A 149 -2.20 -19.47 -16.31
N ARG A 150 -1.42 -19.83 -17.33
CA ARG A 150 -1.88 -20.76 -18.40
C ARG A 150 -2.30 -22.11 -17.84
N ASP A 151 -1.48 -22.65 -16.95
CA ASP A 151 -1.74 -23.95 -16.31
C ASP A 151 -3.05 -23.90 -15.50
N CYS A 152 -3.30 -22.81 -14.75
CA CYS A 152 -4.54 -22.60 -14.00
C CYS A 152 -5.77 -22.43 -14.90
N LEU A 153 -5.64 -21.75 -16.04
CA LEU A 153 -6.76 -21.48 -16.95
C LEU A 153 -7.14 -22.69 -17.83
N GLY A 154 -6.27 -23.69 -17.95
CA GLY A 154 -6.49 -24.88 -18.80
C GLY A 154 -6.74 -24.57 -20.29
N SER A 155 -6.43 -23.34 -20.72
CA SER A 155 -6.76 -22.80 -22.04
C SER A 155 -5.62 -21.92 -22.56
N GLU A 156 -5.64 -21.63 -23.87
CA GLU A 156 -4.61 -20.81 -24.46
C GLU A 156 -4.75 -19.33 -24.04
N LEU A 157 -3.80 -18.87 -23.21
CA LEU A 157 -3.61 -17.45 -22.94
C LEU A 157 -2.70 -16.87 -24.02
N ARG A 158 -3.19 -15.88 -24.77
CA ARG A 158 -2.40 -15.10 -25.74
C ARG A 158 -2.22 -13.66 -25.24
N PRO A 159 -1.18 -13.38 -24.43
CA PRO A 159 -0.90 -12.02 -23.97
C PRO A 159 -0.45 -11.12 -25.12
N SER A 160 -1.05 -9.93 -25.21
CA SER A 160 -0.54 -8.81 -26.01
C SER A 160 0.30 -7.86 -25.18
N HIS A 161 0.15 -7.89 -23.85
CA HIS A 161 0.94 -7.12 -22.90
C HIS A 161 1.05 -7.86 -21.57
N MET A 162 2.20 -7.74 -20.91
CA MET A 162 2.50 -8.37 -19.63
C MET A 162 3.38 -7.43 -18.80
N GLU A 163 2.99 -7.18 -17.56
CA GLU A 163 3.79 -6.40 -16.62
C GLU A 163 3.62 -6.97 -15.22
N ALA A 164 4.72 -7.31 -14.56
CA ALA A 164 4.70 -7.69 -13.16
C ALA A 164 4.98 -6.47 -12.28
N HIS A 165 4.46 -6.42 -11.05
CA HIS A 165 4.80 -5.44 -10.02
C HIS A 165 5.07 -6.13 -8.68
N ARG A 166 6.07 -5.62 -7.95
CA ARG A 166 6.49 -6.16 -6.65
C ARG A 166 6.00 -5.27 -5.50
N TRP A 167 5.08 -5.80 -4.73
CA TRP A 167 4.60 -5.19 -3.49
C TRP A 167 5.34 -5.82 -2.31
N ARG A 168 6.34 -5.11 -1.74
CA ARG A 168 7.08 -5.60 -0.55
C ARG A 168 6.22 -5.67 0.70
N TYR A 169 5.27 -4.75 0.83
CA TYR A 169 4.38 -4.58 1.98
C TYR A 169 2.94 -4.65 1.48
N ALA A 170 2.55 -5.81 0.93
CA ALA A 170 1.30 -5.94 0.18
C ALA A 170 0.08 -6.15 1.07
N GLN A 171 0.24 -6.99 2.10
CA GLN A 171 -0.84 -7.37 2.99
C GLN A 171 -0.30 -7.54 4.40
N VAL A 172 -0.94 -6.92 5.39
CA VAL A 172 -0.58 -7.08 6.80
C VAL A 172 -0.81 -8.53 7.24
N GLU A 173 0.18 -9.12 7.92
CA GLU A 173 0.05 -10.44 8.55
C GLU A 173 -0.17 -10.33 10.06
N ASN A 174 0.55 -9.41 10.69
CA ASN A 174 0.39 -9.10 12.10
C ASN A 174 0.15 -7.60 12.24
N ALA A 175 -1.06 -7.22 12.65
CA ALA A 175 -1.39 -5.83 12.98
C ALA A 175 -1.13 -5.56 14.47
N LEU A 176 -0.92 -4.30 14.84
CA LEU A 176 -0.65 -3.92 16.23
C LEU A 176 -1.82 -4.14 17.19
N GLN A 177 -3.04 -4.20 16.66
CA GLN A 177 -4.30 -4.24 17.41
C GLN A 177 -4.52 -2.98 18.25
N VAL A 178 -4.13 -1.82 17.70
CA VAL A 178 -4.43 -0.49 18.25
C VAL A 178 -4.94 0.42 17.13
N PRO A 179 -5.79 1.42 17.40
CA PRO A 179 -6.33 2.29 16.35
C PRO A 179 -5.24 3.07 15.60
N CYS A 180 -4.29 3.65 16.33
CA CYS A 180 -3.15 4.38 15.80
C CYS A 180 -2.05 4.48 16.87
N LEU A 181 -0.87 4.98 16.48
CA LEU A 181 0.15 5.42 17.42
C LEU A 181 0.16 6.94 17.45
N TYR A 182 0.16 7.54 18.63
CA TYR A 182 0.22 8.99 18.79
C TYR A 182 0.96 9.36 20.07
N ASP A 183 1.92 10.27 19.95
CA ASP A 183 2.60 10.91 21.08
C ASP A 183 2.14 12.37 21.18
N PRO A 184 1.31 12.72 22.19
CA PRO A 184 0.84 14.09 22.38
C PRO A 184 1.95 15.04 22.83
N ALA A 185 3.00 14.56 23.51
CA ALA A 185 4.09 15.43 23.97
C ALA A 185 4.82 16.08 22.80
N CYS A 186 4.86 15.39 21.66
CA CYS A 186 5.46 15.89 20.44
C CYS A 186 4.48 16.01 19.25
N ARG A 187 3.18 15.77 19.42
CA ARG A 187 2.17 15.87 18.33
C ARG A 187 2.57 15.10 17.07
N LEU A 188 3.13 13.91 17.26
CA LEU A 188 3.57 13.03 16.19
C LEU A 188 2.80 11.72 16.31
N GLY A 189 2.27 11.23 15.19
CA GLY A 189 1.67 9.91 15.18
C GLY A 189 1.85 9.18 13.88
N ALA A 190 1.50 7.89 13.91
CA ALA A 190 1.54 7.01 12.78
C ALA A 190 0.28 6.15 12.71
N ALA A 191 -0.21 5.95 11.49
CA ALA A 191 -1.43 5.20 11.21
C ALA A 191 -1.29 4.39 9.92
N GLY A 192 -2.14 3.39 9.76
CA GLY A 192 -2.21 2.58 8.56
C GLY A 192 -2.94 1.27 8.81
N ASP A 193 -3.10 0.48 7.74
CA ASP A 193 -3.65 -0.87 7.82
C ASP A 193 -2.96 -1.72 8.89
N TRP A 194 -1.64 -1.58 9.05
CA TRP A 194 -0.81 -2.26 10.05
C TRP A 194 -1.18 -1.98 11.51
N CYS A 195 -2.00 -0.96 11.79
CA CYS A 195 -2.54 -0.72 13.12
C CYS A 195 -3.68 -1.71 13.45
N LEU A 196 -4.60 -1.93 12.51
CA LEU A 196 -5.88 -2.61 12.74
C LEU A 196 -6.08 -3.92 11.96
N GLY A 197 -5.54 -4.05 10.75
CA GLY A 197 -5.68 -5.26 9.93
C GLY A 197 -5.51 -5.04 8.43
N ALA A 198 -5.54 -6.12 7.67
CA ALA A 198 -5.16 -6.16 6.25
C ALA A 198 -6.24 -5.70 5.25
N ARG A 199 -7.08 -4.72 5.63
CA ARG A 199 -8.21 -4.26 4.81
C ARG A 199 -8.15 -2.75 4.58
N ILE A 200 -8.82 -2.29 3.52
CA ILE A 200 -8.92 -0.85 3.21
C ILE A 200 -9.62 -0.11 4.36
N GLU A 201 -10.66 -0.71 4.94
CA GLU A 201 -11.39 -0.16 6.07
C GLU A 201 -10.49 0.01 7.29
N ALA A 202 -9.57 -0.93 7.55
CA ALA A 202 -8.61 -0.82 8.64
C ALA A 202 -7.63 0.35 8.44
N ALA A 203 -7.20 0.60 7.20
CA ALA A 203 -6.38 1.78 6.89
C ALA A 203 -7.16 3.08 7.10
N TYR A 204 -8.42 3.12 6.65
CA TYR A 204 -9.31 4.26 6.81
C TYR A 204 -9.58 4.59 8.29
N ASP A 205 -10.00 3.58 9.06
CA ASP A 205 -10.31 3.71 10.49
C ASP A 205 -9.08 4.14 11.29
N SER A 206 -7.89 3.62 10.95
CA SER A 206 -6.64 4.02 11.60
C SER A 206 -6.28 5.49 11.29
N GLY A 207 -6.49 5.92 10.05
CA GLY A 207 -6.28 7.30 9.64
C GLY A 207 -7.22 8.28 10.36
N LEU A 208 -8.50 7.92 10.49
CA LEU A 208 -9.47 8.71 11.27
C LEU A 208 -9.08 8.79 12.75
N ALA A 209 -8.71 7.66 13.36
CA ALA A 209 -8.30 7.63 14.76
C ALA A 209 -7.11 8.55 15.04
N LEU A 210 -6.13 8.60 14.12
CA LEU A 210 -4.99 9.51 14.26
C LEU A 210 -5.39 10.98 14.06
N ALA A 211 -6.27 11.27 13.09
CA ALA A 211 -6.79 12.62 12.91
C ALA A 211 -7.53 13.11 14.17
N ASP A 212 -8.40 12.28 14.74
CA ASP A 212 -9.13 12.58 15.98
C ASP A 212 -8.17 12.82 17.16
N ALA A 213 -7.14 11.99 17.31
CA ALA A 213 -6.13 12.17 18.36
C ALA A 213 -5.40 13.51 18.23
N ILE A 214 -5.02 13.90 17.01
CA ILE A 214 -4.36 15.19 16.73
C ILE A 214 -5.31 16.36 16.99
N LEU A 215 -6.55 16.30 16.52
CA LEU A 215 -7.54 17.37 16.70
C LEU A 215 -7.90 17.58 18.17
N ASN A 216 -7.99 16.51 18.95
CA ASN A 216 -8.23 16.59 20.39
C ASN A 216 -7.05 17.24 21.14
N ASP A 217 -5.81 16.98 20.72
CA ASP A 217 -4.62 17.59 21.33
C ASP A 217 -4.42 19.07 20.96
N LEU A 218 -4.66 19.42 19.69
CA LEU A 218 -4.56 20.80 19.22
C LEU A 218 -5.67 21.71 19.78
N GLY A 219 -6.75 21.10 20.29
CA GLY A 219 -8.02 21.78 20.51
C GLY A 219 -8.76 21.94 19.18
N HIS A 220 -10.08 21.81 19.19
CA HIS A 220 -10.86 22.03 17.98
C HIS A 220 -10.60 23.45 17.46
N PRO A 221 -10.25 23.62 16.17
CA PRO A 221 -10.26 24.95 15.59
C PRO A 221 -11.68 25.52 15.73
N ALA A 222 -11.76 26.76 16.22
CA ALA A 222 -13.02 27.50 16.32
C ALA A 222 -13.66 27.72 14.94
#